data_AF-A0A0L0NKD9-F1
#
_entry.id   AF-A0A0L0NKD9-F1
#
_cell.length_a   1.000
_cell.length_b   1.000
_cell.length_c   1.000
_cell.angle_alpha   90.00
_cell.angle_beta   90.00
_cell.angle_gamma   90.00
#
_symmetry.space_group_name_H-M   'P 1'
#
loop_
_entity.id
_entity.type
_entity.pdbx_description
1 polymer ?
#
loop_
_entity_poly.entity_id
_entity_poly.type
_entity_poly.pdbx_seq_one_letter_code
_entity_poly.pdbx_strand_id
1 'polypeptide(L)'
;MHPVATMCKSPLHNLLTALPKRRPPPDPAYTSTEALLARYGRFTCLDDFLHYYLGMGVLVTADDFEALAWAYFVKATSQRVRHAEVFFDPKAHTARGVAYDVVVQGLLAAKRRAESELGMTVEYIVCILRHLPLADSHVLVDTVLDRGHLVDGTLAGFGMVSSEKNFPPELFADIYSRVAKTGTRLTTHAGEEAGPESIAASLAHLGVTRIDHGCRVQDTFALSVKDWAWIARGAVEGSWCGEERKQELTAEVDAVLREFGHADAAA
;
A
#
# COMPACT_ATOMS: atom_id res chain seq x y z
N MET A 1 12.36 8.67 -4.83
CA MET A 1 11.00 8.13 -4.64
C MET A 1 10.91 7.52 -3.26
N HIS A 2 9.99 7.97 -2.41
CA HIS A 2 9.79 7.34 -1.10
C HIS A 2 9.02 6.03 -1.30
N PRO A 3 9.49 4.88 -0.77
CA PRO A 3 8.69 3.67 -0.78
C PRO A 3 7.45 3.91 0.10
N VAL A 4 6.29 3.98 -0.55
CA VAL A 4 5.01 3.97 0.15
C VAL A 4 4.82 2.55 0.66
N ALA A 5 4.54 2.42 1.95
CA ALA A 5 4.36 1.13 2.56
C ALA A 5 2.88 0.94 2.86
N THR A 6 2.25 -0.05 2.23
CA THR A 6 1.04 -0.64 2.80
C THR A 6 1.41 -1.20 4.17
N MET A 7 0.57 -1.02 5.20
CA MET A 7 0.86 -1.54 6.55
C MET A 7 1.37 -2.98 6.45
N CYS A 8 2.49 -3.25 7.13
CA CYS A 8 3.17 -4.53 6.99
C CYS A 8 2.19 -5.68 7.26
N LYS A 9 2.31 -6.72 6.44
CA LYS A 9 1.42 -7.89 6.45
C LYS A 9 1.68 -8.81 7.67
N SER A 10 2.83 -8.61 8.35
CA SER A 10 3.21 -9.26 9.61
C SER A 10 2.35 -8.82 10.82
N PRO A 11 2.03 -7.53 11.00
CA PRO A 11 1.08 -7.06 12.01
C PRO A 11 -0.29 -7.76 12.01
N LEU A 12 -0.87 -8.09 10.86
CA LEU A 12 -2.17 -8.78 10.79
C LEU A 12 -2.12 -10.15 11.49
N HIS A 13 -1.01 -10.86 11.33
CA HIS A 13 -0.74 -12.14 12.00
C HIS A 13 -0.69 -11.98 13.53
N ASN A 14 0.00 -10.95 14.01
CA ASN A 14 0.10 -10.65 15.44
C ASN A 14 -1.25 -10.16 16.00
N LEU A 15 -2.07 -9.50 15.19
CA LEU A 15 -3.36 -8.99 15.64
C LEU A 15 -4.42 -10.09 15.78
N LEU A 16 -4.42 -11.08 14.87
CA LEU A 16 -5.29 -12.26 14.97
C LEU A 16 -5.03 -13.07 16.24
N THR A 17 -3.78 -13.09 16.70
CA THR A 17 -3.38 -13.75 17.96
C THR A 17 -3.58 -12.86 19.19
N ALA A 18 -3.40 -11.54 19.06
CA ALA A 18 -3.51 -10.58 20.17
C ALA A 18 -4.94 -10.11 20.47
N LEU A 19 -5.93 -10.38 19.60
CA LEU A 19 -7.34 -10.03 19.81
C LEU A 19 -8.22 -11.27 20.11
N PRO A 20 -8.06 -11.94 21.27
CA PRO A 20 -8.68 -13.24 21.57
C PRO A 20 -10.21 -13.22 21.63
N LYS A 21 -10.84 -12.03 21.70
CA LYS A 21 -12.30 -11.88 21.74
C LYS A 21 -12.95 -11.82 20.35
N ARG A 22 -12.16 -11.83 19.28
CA ARG A 22 -12.66 -11.62 17.91
C ARG A 22 -12.52 -12.90 17.09
N ARG A 23 -13.58 -13.28 16.39
CA ARG A 23 -13.56 -14.50 15.57
C ARG A 23 -12.88 -14.19 14.24
N PRO A 24 -11.86 -14.96 13.84
CA PRO A 24 -11.31 -14.86 12.50
C PRO A 24 -12.37 -15.22 11.44
N PRO A 25 -12.15 -14.85 10.16
CA PRO A 25 -12.98 -15.30 9.07
C PRO A 25 -13.10 -16.83 9.03
N PRO A 26 -14.24 -17.40 8.62
CA PRO A 26 -14.43 -18.85 8.49
C PRO A 26 -13.74 -19.38 7.22
N ASP A 27 -12.41 -19.29 7.18
CA ASP A 27 -11.56 -19.69 6.07
C ASP A 27 -10.36 -20.50 6.59
N PRO A 28 -9.96 -21.61 5.91
CA PRO A 28 -8.86 -22.48 6.36
C PRO A 28 -7.55 -21.76 6.67
N ALA A 29 -7.25 -20.66 5.97
CA ALA A 29 -6.05 -19.87 6.17
C ALA A 29 -5.99 -19.22 7.56
N TYR A 30 -7.12 -19.01 8.24
CA TYR A 30 -7.19 -18.33 9.54
C TYR A 30 -7.39 -19.29 10.72
N THR A 31 -7.21 -20.59 10.51
CA THR A 31 -7.35 -21.61 11.56
C THR A 31 -6.18 -21.63 12.54
N SER A 32 -4.99 -21.20 12.10
CA SER A 32 -3.80 -21.03 12.96
C SER A 32 -2.80 -20.05 12.35
N THR A 33 -1.88 -19.58 13.19
CA THR A 33 -0.69 -18.82 12.79
C THR A 33 0.09 -19.53 11.67
N GLU A 34 0.29 -20.83 11.80
CA GLU A 34 1.04 -21.63 10.83
C GLU A 34 0.29 -21.75 9.49
N ALA A 35 -1.02 -21.99 9.52
CA ALA A 35 -1.86 -22.03 8.31
C ALA A 35 -1.85 -20.69 7.57
N LEU A 36 -1.89 -19.59 8.31
CA LEU A 36 -1.85 -18.24 7.74
C LEU A 36 -0.51 -17.94 7.07
N LEU A 37 0.61 -18.31 7.72
CA LEU A 37 1.96 -18.17 7.13
C LEU A 37 2.15 -19.07 5.91
N ALA A 38 1.66 -20.31 5.96
CA ALA A 38 1.71 -21.24 4.84
C ALA A 38 0.91 -20.71 3.64
N ARG A 39 -0.25 -20.09 3.89
CA ARG A 39 -1.05 -19.40 2.86
C ARG A 39 -0.30 -18.19 2.29
N TYR A 40 0.33 -17.39 3.14
CA TYR A 40 1.08 -16.20 2.70
C TYR A 40 2.24 -16.53 1.76
N GLY A 41 2.82 -17.72 1.87
CA GLY A 41 3.90 -18.16 0.98
C GLY A 41 3.48 -18.49 -0.45
N ARG A 42 2.17 -18.52 -0.77
CA ARG A 42 1.68 -18.97 -2.08
C ARG A 42 0.44 -18.20 -2.54
N PHE A 43 0.60 -17.44 -3.62
CA PHE A 43 -0.49 -16.78 -4.35
C PHE A 43 -0.38 -17.07 -5.86
N THR A 44 -1.50 -17.19 -6.55
CA THR A 44 -1.53 -17.44 -8.01
C THR A 44 -1.74 -16.17 -8.85
N CYS A 45 -2.35 -15.14 -8.28
CA CYS A 45 -2.56 -13.82 -8.87
C CYS A 45 -2.89 -12.78 -7.78
N LEU A 46 -3.06 -11.52 -8.19
CA LEU A 46 -3.45 -10.41 -7.31
C LEU A 46 -4.79 -10.68 -6.61
N ASP A 47 -5.80 -11.20 -7.30
CA ASP A 47 -7.10 -11.48 -6.67
C ASP A 47 -7.00 -12.59 -5.62
N ASP A 48 -6.19 -13.63 -5.88
CA ASP A 48 -5.89 -14.67 -4.88
C ASP A 48 -5.14 -14.09 -3.67
N PHE A 49 -4.25 -13.13 -3.90
CA PHE A 49 -3.60 -12.38 -2.82
C PHE A 49 -4.59 -11.49 -2.05
N LEU A 50 -5.51 -10.80 -2.72
CA LEU A 50 -6.50 -9.92 -2.09
C LEU A 50 -7.47 -10.70 -1.19
N HIS A 51 -7.74 -11.98 -1.46
CA HIS A 51 -8.52 -12.85 -0.56
C HIS A 51 -7.88 -12.99 0.83
N TYR A 52 -6.56 -12.87 0.95
CA TYR A 52 -5.85 -12.84 2.23
C TYR A 52 -6.19 -11.62 3.10
N TYR A 53 -6.85 -10.60 2.55
CA TYR A 53 -7.28 -9.43 3.32
C TYR A 53 -8.58 -9.64 4.10
N LEU A 54 -9.25 -10.80 3.98
CA LEU A 54 -10.38 -11.16 4.83
C LEU A 54 -10.05 -11.04 6.33
N GLY A 55 -8.78 -11.22 6.71
CA GLY A 55 -8.30 -11.05 8.08
C GLY A 55 -8.58 -9.67 8.68
N MET A 56 -8.76 -8.63 7.86
CA MET A 56 -9.16 -7.30 8.33
C MET A 56 -10.53 -7.27 9.01
N GLY A 57 -11.32 -8.34 8.90
CA GLY A 57 -12.58 -8.53 9.60
C GLY A 57 -12.49 -8.34 11.12
N VAL A 58 -11.31 -8.55 11.71
CA VAL A 58 -11.10 -8.37 13.16
C VAL A 58 -10.93 -6.90 13.58
N LEU A 59 -10.82 -5.95 12.63
CA LEU A 59 -10.70 -4.51 12.91
C LEU A 59 -12.10 -3.89 12.97
N VAL A 60 -12.48 -3.35 14.14
CA VAL A 60 -13.84 -2.81 14.40
C VAL A 60 -13.82 -1.52 15.21
N THR A 61 -12.94 -1.40 16.20
CA THR A 61 -12.82 -0.24 17.11
C THR A 61 -11.55 0.54 16.81
N ALA A 62 -11.51 1.81 17.20
CA ALA A 62 -10.33 2.67 17.01
C ALA A 62 -9.06 2.02 17.59
N ASP A 63 -9.17 1.42 18.78
CA ASP A 63 -8.07 0.70 19.44
C ASP A 63 -7.48 -0.44 18.59
N ASP A 64 -8.26 -1.10 17.73
CA ASP A 64 -7.70 -2.16 16.87
C ASP A 64 -6.86 -1.59 15.75
N PHE A 65 -7.34 -0.49 15.14
CA PHE A 65 -6.62 0.21 14.10
C PHE A 65 -5.34 0.83 14.67
N GLU A 66 -5.40 1.38 15.88
CA GLU A 66 -4.22 1.85 16.60
C GLU A 66 -3.24 0.70 16.84
N ALA A 67 -3.69 -0.42 17.40
CA ALA A 67 -2.85 -1.57 17.70
C ALA A 67 -2.17 -2.15 16.44
N LEU A 68 -2.90 -2.26 15.33
CA LEU A 68 -2.36 -2.72 14.06
C LEU A 68 -1.28 -1.78 13.52
N ALA A 69 -1.59 -0.49 13.44
CA ALA A 69 -0.66 0.52 12.95
C ALA A 69 0.57 0.64 13.85
N TRP A 70 0.39 0.60 15.17
CA TRP A 70 1.48 0.59 16.14
C TRP A 70 2.43 -0.60 15.95
N ALA A 71 1.88 -1.81 15.79
CA ALA A 71 2.69 -3.01 15.52
C ALA A 71 3.51 -2.86 14.22
N TYR A 72 2.94 -2.23 13.19
CA TYR A 72 3.66 -1.89 11.98
C TYR A 72 4.80 -0.90 12.25
N PHE A 73 4.54 0.20 12.96
CA PHE A 73 5.54 1.24 13.22
C PHE A 73 6.71 0.76 14.08
N VAL A 74 6.46 -0.09 15.09
CA VAL A 74 7.53 -0.75 15.86
C VAL A 74 8.42 -1.59 14.94
N LYS A 75 7.82 -2.38 14.04
CA LYS A 75 8.57 -3.20 13.08
C LYS A 75 9.34 -2.32 12.09
N ALA A 76 8.71 -1.30 11.51
CA ALA A 76 9.34 -0.39 10.56
C ALA A 76 10.53 0.34 11.21
N THR A 77 10.37 0.84 12.43
CA THR A 77 11.45 1.50 13.19
C THR A 77 12.60 0.54 13.49
N SER A 78 12.30 -0.73 13.82
CA SER A 78 13.34 -1.76 13.99
C SER A 78 14.18 -2.01 12.72
N GLN A 79 13.62 -1.67 11.56
CA GLN A 79 14.27 -1.73 10.25
C GLN A 79 14.81 -0.36 9.79
N ARG A 80 14.96 0.58 10.73
CA ARG A 80 15.50 1.94 10.50
C ARG A 80 14.64 2.82 9.59
N VAL A 81 13.35 2.53 9.42
CA VAL A 81 12.40 3.44 8.76
C VAL A 81 12.23 4.69 9.63
N ARG A 82 12.36 5.88 9.03
CA ARG A 82 12.21 7.18 9.72
C ARG A 82 10.94 7.93 9.32
N HIS A 83 10.41 7.62 8.15
CA HIS A 83 9.20 8.18 7.59
C HIS A 83 8.42 7.08 6.89
N ALA A 84 7.10 6.98 7.13
CA ALA A 84 6.23 6.09 6.37
C ALA A 84 5.01 6.84 5.84
N GLU A 85 4.83 6.79 4.52
CA GLU A 85 3.56 7.06 3.87
C GLU A 85 2.77 5.74 3.79
N VAL A 86 1.59 5.69 4.40
CA VAL A 86 0.84 4.45 4.62
C VAL A 86 -0.53 4.50 3.97
N PHE A 87 -0.81 3.54 3.10
CA PHE A 87 -2.15 3.34 2.53
C PHE A 87 -3.12 2.76 3.56
N PHE A 88 -4.38 3.20 3.50
CA PHE A 88 -5.50 2.51 4.15
C PHE A 88 -6.76 2.61 3.30
N ASP A 89 -7.63 1.61 3.45
CA ASP A 89 -8.77 1.38 2.56
C ASP A 89 -10.09 1.46 3.36
N PRO A 90 -10.67 2.66 3.57
CA PRO A 90 -11.84 2.81 4.42
C PRO A 90 -13.00 1.90 4.03
N LYS A 91 -13.21 1.70 2.72
CA LYS A 91 -14.33 0.89 2.22
C LYS A 91 -14.25 -0.58 2.61
N ALA A 92 -13.06 -1.11 2.90
CA ALA A 92 -12.88 -2.46 3.43
C ALA A 92 -13.43 -2.63 4.87
N HIS A 93 -13.66 -1.52 5.57
CA HIS A 93 -14.19 -1.49 6.94
C HIS A 93 -15.63 -0.95 6.97
N THR A 94 -15.93 0.12 6.23
CA THR A 94 -17.27 0.73 6.20
C THR A 94 -18.31 -0.17 5.57
N ALA A 95 -17.94 -1.03 4.61
CA ALA A 95 -18.82 -2.07 4.07
C ALA A 95 -19.27 -3.10 5.15
N ARG A 96 -18.56 -3.19 6.27
CA ARG A 96 -18.86 -4.07 7.41
C ARG A 96 -19.47 -3.32 8.60
N GLY A 97 -19.86 -2.06 8.42
CA GLY A 97 -20.48 -1.24 9.46
C GLY A 97 -19.53 -0.50 10.40
N VAL A 98 -18.21 -0.54 10.16
CA VAL A 98 -17.25 0.27 10.91
C VAL A 98 -17.27 1.69 10.37
N ALA A 99 -17.57 2.69 11.20
CA ALA A 99 -17.60 4.08 10.74
C ALA A 99 -16.23 4.56 10.25
N TYR A 100 -16.20 5.39 9.21
CA TYR A 100 -14.98 6.00 8.66
C TYR A 100 -14.14 6.68 9.75
N ASP A 101 -14.80 7.47 10.62
CA ASP A 101 -14.12 8.21 11.68
C ASP A 101 -13.45 7.28 12.71
N VAL A 102 -14.00 6.07 12.95
CA VAL A 102 -13.40 5.08 13.86
C VAL A 102 -12.06 4.58 13.32
N VAL A 103 -11.97 4.36 12.00
CA VAL A 103 -10.73 3.98 11.32
C VAL A 103 -9.70 5.09 11.45
N VAL A 104 -10.07 6.31 11.05
CA VAL A 104 -9.16 7.46 11.06
C VAL A 104 -8.68 7.78 12.47
N GLN A 105 -9.56 7.73 13.48
CA GLN A 105 -9.20 7.99 14.88
C GLN A 105 -8.12 7.03 15.39
N GLY A 106 -8.24 5.73 15.14
CA GLY A 106 -7.25 4.75 15.56
C GLY A 106 -5.90 4.92 14.85
N LEU A 107 -5.93 5.21 13.54
CA LEU A 107 -4.71 5.49 12.78
C LEU A 107 -4.01 6.77 13.27
N LEU A 108 -4.75 7.85 13.51
CA LEU A 108 -4.17 9.09 14.06
C LEU A 108 -3.61 8.91 15.47
N ALA A 109 -4.20 8.04 16.30
CA ALA A 109 -3.64 7.69 17.59
C ALA A 109 -2.27 7.01 17.43
N ALA A 110 -2.16 6.04 16.52
CA ALA A 110 -0.90 5.38 16.22
C ALA A 110 0.15 6.32 15.62
N LYS A 111 -0.23 7.27 14.73
CA LYS A 111 0.66 8.31 14.20
C LYS A 111 1.25 9.15 15.32
N ARG A 112 0.41 9.73 16.19
CA ARG A 112 0.89 10.55 17.33
C ARG A 112 1.84 9.76 18.23
N ARG A 113 1.53 8.47 18.45
CA ARG A 113 2.34 7.59 19.27
C ARG A 113 3.69 7.26 18.62
N ALA A 114 3.72 6.99 17.32
CA ALA A 114 4.96 6.75 16.58
C ALA A 114 5.88 7.97 16.58
N GLU A 115 5.31 9.17 16.43
CA GLU A 115 6.06 10.42 16.48
C GLU A 115 6.68 10.66 17.87
N SER A 116 5.93 10.46 18.95
CA SER A 116 6.39 10.73 20.30
C SER A 116 7.31 9.64 20.88
N GLU A 117 7.02 8.35 20.63
CA GLU A 117 7.74 7.23 21.23
C GLU A 117 8.86 6.67 20.35
N LEU A 118 8.74 6.78 19.01
CA LEU A 118 9.69 6.18 18.06
C LEU A 118 10.50 7.22 17.28
N GLY A 119 10.13 8.51 17.35
CA GLY A 119 10.73 9.57 16.55
C GLY A 119 10.53 9.35 15.04
N MET A 120 9.49 8.60 14.67
CA MET A 120 9.14 8.27 13.28
C MET A 120 8.01 9.18 12.83
N THR A 121 8.14 9.76 11.64
CA THR A 121 7.06 10.52 11.02
C THR A 121 6.16 9.60 10.20
N VAL A 122 4.86 9.85 10.23
CA VAL A 122 3.85 9.01 9.57
C VAL A 122 2.92 9.89 8.76
N GLU A 123 2.61 9.50 7.53
CA GLU A 123 1.57 10.12 6.74
C GLU A 123 0.60 9.07 6.20
N TYR A 124 -0.69 9.40 6.16
CA TYR A 124 -1.71 8.49 5.66
C TYR A 124 -2.21 8.90 4.28
N ILE A 125 -2.35 7.91 3.41
CA ILE A 125 -2.92 8.06 2.08
C ILE A 125 -4.21 7.24 2.04
N VAL A 126 -5.34 7.92 1.83
CA VAL A 126 -6.63 7.25 1.74
C VAL A 126 -6.83 6.67 0.34
N CYS A 127 -7.27 5.43 0.27
CA CYS A 127 -7.46 4.74 -1.01
C CYS A 127 -8.91 4.36 -1.28
N ILE A 128 -9.33 4.49 -2.54
CA ILE A 128 -10.54 3.85 -3.06
C ILE A 128 -10.21 2.42 -3.52
N LEU A 129 -11.21 1.53 -3.46
CA LEU A 129 -11.10 0.13 -3.90
C LEU A 129 -11.72 -0.01 -5.28
N ARG A 130 -10.89 -0.13 -6.32
CA ARG A 130 -11.36 -0.05 -7.72
C ARG A 130 -12.29 -1.19 -8.17
N HIS A 131 -12.24 -2.34 -7.48
CA HIS A 131 -13.08 -3.49 -7.79
C HIS A 131 -14.53 -3.37 -7.29
N LEU A 132 -14.80 -2.41 -6.39
CA LEU A 132 -16.14 -2.16 -5.89
C LEU A 132 -16.95 -1.30 -6.86
N PRO A 133 -18.30 -1.26 -6.74
CA PRO A 133 -19.11 -0.38 -7.56
C PRO A 133 -18.61 1.07 -7.53
N LEU A 134 -18.46 1.71 -8.68
CA LEU A 134 -17.92 3.08 -8.79
C LEU A 134 -18.63 4.08 -7.87
N ALA A 135 -19.95 3.93 -7.69
CA ALA A 135 -20.76 4.74 -6.78
C ALA A 135 -20.25 4.71 -5.33
N ASP A 136 -19.73 3.57 -4.86
CA ASP A 136 -19.15 3.46 -3.52
C ASP A 136 -17.90 4.33 -3.35
N SER A 137 -17.12 4.49 -4.41
CA SER A 137 -15.93 5.35 -4.40
C SER A 137 -16.33 6.83 -4.34
N HIS A 138 -17.40 7.23 -5.04
CA HIS A 138 -17.95 8.58 -4.91
C HIS A 138 -18.42 8.88 -3.48
N VAL A 139 -19.18 7.96 -2.86
CA VAL A 139 -19.65 8.13 -1.47
C VAL A 139 -18.49 8.25 -0.48
N LEU A 140 -17.43 7.46 -0.65
CA LEU A 140 -16.24 7.57 0.19
C LEU A 140 -15.58 8.95 0.00
N VAL A 141 -15.42 9.41 -1.23
CA VAL A 141 -14.79 10.69 -1.55
C VAL A 141 -15.61 11.86 -1.01
N ASP A 142 -16.95 11.81 -1.10
CA ASP A 142 -17.85 12.78 -0.47
C ASP A 142 -17.57 12.85 1.04
N THR A 143 -17.52 11.70 1.71
CA THR A 143 -17.23 11.62 3.16
C THR A 143 -15.88 12.23 3.51
N VAL A 144 -14.83 11.91 2.76
CA VAL A 144 -13.47 12.40 3.00
C VAL A 144 -13.38 13.92 2.79
N LEU A 145 -14.05 14.45 1.77
CA LEU A 145 -14.09 15.89 1.47
C LEU A 145 -14.91 16.67 2.51
N ASP A 146 -16.09 16.16 2.88
CA ASP A 146 -16.96 16.78 3.89
C ASP A 146 -16.27 16.88 5.27
N ARG A 147 -15.41 15.91 5.57
CA ARG A 147 -14.58 15.91 6.79
C ARG A 147 -13.41 16.90 6.72
N GLY A 148 -13.05 17.40 5.54
CA GLY A 148 -11.92 18.31 5.36
C GLY A 148 -10.54 17.67 5.53
N HIS A 149 -10.47 16.35 5.69
CA HIS A 149 -9.25 15.62 6.06
C HIS A 149 -8.13 15.71 5.01
N LEU A 150 -8.45 16.03 3.77
CA LEU A 150 -7.50 16.24 2.68
C LEU A 150 -6.91 17.66 2.65
N VAL A 151 -7.46 18.57 3.44
CA VAL A 151 -7.08 19.99 3.48
C VAL A 151 -6.44 20.36 4.82
N ASP A 152 -6.90 19.75 5.92
CA ASP A 152 -6.43 20.05 7.28
C ASP A 152 -5.12 19.34 7.68
N GLY A 153 -4.56 18.51 6.80
CA GLY A 153 -3.34 17.74 7.04
C GLY A 153 -3.56 16.39 7.75
N THR A 154 -4.81 15.98 7.97
CA THR A 154 -5.14 14.64 8.50
C THR A 154 -4.68 13.53 7.54
N LEU A 155 -4.84 13.76 6.24
CA LEU A 155 -4.44 12.86 5.17
C LEU A 155 -3.51 13.60 4.20
N ALA A 156 -2.38 12.97 3.87
CA ALA A 156 -1.35 13.58 3.03
C ALA A 156 -1.55 13.33 1.53
N GLY A 157 -2.36 12.33 1.18
CA GLY A 157 -2.55 11.91 -0.20
C GLY A 157 -3.82 11.11 -0.44
N PHE A 158 -4.08 10.88 -1.72
CA PHE A 158 -5.18 10.05 -2.19
C PHE A 158 -4.67 9.03 -3.21
N GLY A 159 -5.19 7.81 -3.13
CA GLY A 159 -4.79 6.69 -3.96
C GLY A 159 -5.94 5.79 -4.41
N MET A 160 -5.59 4.79 -5.21
CA MET A 160 -6.50 3.72 -5.65
C MET A 160 -5.73 2.41 -5.68
N VAL A 161 -6.36 1.37 -5.15
CA VAL A 161 -5.78 0.02 -4.97
C VAL A 161 -6.77 -1.07 -5.40
N SER A 162 -6.40 -2.33 -5.15
CA SER A 162 -7.17 -3.55 -5.42
C SER A 162 -7.11 -4.01 -6.89
N SER A 163 -7.94 -4.99 -7.27
CA SER A 163 -7.93 -5.71 -8.56
C SER A 163 -7.75 -4.77 -9.74
N GLU A 164 -6.64 -4.92 -10.48
CA GLU A 164 -6.28 -3.99 -11.54
C GLU A 164 -6.98 -4.30 -12.86
N LYS A 165 -6.95 -5.58 -13.26
CA LYS A 165 -7.51 -6.05 -14.54
C LYS A 165 -9.01 -5.78 -14.56
N ASN A 166 -9.48 -5.19 -15.66
CA ASN A 166 -10.88 -4.82 -15.93
C ASN A 166 -11.42 -3.55 -15.24
N PHE A 167 -10.60 -2.83 -14.47
CA PHE A 167 -11.04 -1.60 -13.81
C PHE A 167 -10.24 -0.39 -14.29
N PRO A 168 -10.33 0.02 -15.56
CA PRO A 168 -9.45 1.03 -16.16
C PRO A 168 -9.49 2.37 -15.40
N PRO A 169 -8.34 3.08 -15.28
CA PRO A 169 -8.22 4.30 -14.48
C PRO A 169 -9.19 5.40 -14.92
N GLU A 170 -9.54 5.48 -16.19
CA GLU A 170 -10.43 6.48 -16.78
C GLU A 170 -11.80 6.53 -16.11
N LEU A 171 -12.29 5.40 -15.58
CA LEU A 171 -13.55 5.33 -14.83
C LEU A 171 -13.54 6.21 -13.58
N PHE A 172 -12.35 6.49 -13.04
CA PHE A 172 -12.16 7.22 -11.78
C PHE A 172 -11.69 8.67 -12.01
N ALA A 173 -11.63 9.13 -13.26
CA ALA A 173 -11.13 10.46 -13.60
C ALA A 173 -11.92 11.60 -12.90
N ASP A 174 -13.24 11.48 -12.79
CA ASP A 174 -14.04 12.47 -12.05
C ASP A 174 -13.67 12.53 -10.57
N ILE A 175 -13.53 11.36 -9.92
CA ILE A 175 -13.11 11.25 -8.52
C ILE A 175 -11.76 11.92 -8.30
N TYR A 176 -10.76 11.59 -9.13
CA TYR A 176 -9.43 12.16 -9.01
C TYR A 176 -9.42 13.66 -9.29
N SER A 177 -10.19 14.14 -10.28
CA SER A 177 -10.37 15.57 -10.56
C SER A 177 -10.97 16.33 -9.38
N ARG A 178 -11.97 15.73 -8.70
CA ARG A 178 -12.56 16.31 -7.49
C ARG A 178 -11.55 16.41 -6.35
N VAL A 179 -10.77 15.36 -6.11
CA VAL A 179 -9.73 15.36 -5.06
C VAL A 179 -8.61 16.33 -5.40
N ALA A 180 -8.18 16.41 -6.67
CA ALA A 180 -7.13 17.33 -7.13
C ALA A 180 -7.42 18.80 -6.76
N LYS A 181 -8.69 19.21 -6.75
CA LYS A 181 -9.11 20.58 -6.37
C LYS A 181 -8.77 20.96 -4.93
N THR A 182 -8.50 19.99 -4.07
CA THR A 182 -8.03 20.23 -2.69
C THR A 182 -6.54 20.54 -2.60
N GLY A 183 -5.78 20.38 -3.70
CA GLY A 183 -4.31 20.45 -3.68
C GLY A 183 -3.62 19.19 -3.17
N THR A 184 -4.38 18.12 -2.88
CA THR A 184 -3.87 16.84 -2.41
C THR A 184 -2.98 16.17 -3.45
N ARG A 185 -1.90 15.50 -3.00
CA ARG A 185 -1.04 14.67 -3.85
C ARG A 185 -1.72 13.36 -4.23
N LEU A 186 -1.62 12.99 -5.50
CA LEU A 186 -2.33 11.86 -6.09
C LEU A 186 -1.36 10.76 -6.51
N THR A 187 -1.71 9.52 -6.18
CA THR A 187 -0.99 8.29 -6.57
C THR A 187 -1.99 7.23 -7.05
N THR A 188 -1.52 6.17 -7.71
CA THR A 188 -2.37 5.03 -8.07
C THR A 188 -1.55 3.79 -8.39
N HIS A 189 -2.11 2.61 -8.12
CA HIS A 189 -1.56 1.35 -8.60
C HIS A 189 -1.85 1.19 -10.09
N ALA A 190 -0.78 1.05 -10.88
CA ALA A 190 -0.87 0.82 -12.31
C ALA A 190 0.31 -0.01 -12.82
N GLY A 191 0.03 -0.89 -13.78
CA GLY A 191 1.04 -1.73 -14.41
C GLY A 191 1.63 -2.78 -13.46
N GLU A 192 0.82 -3.34 -12.56
CA GLU A 192 1.16 -4.51 -11.76
C GLU A 192 0.68 -5.78 -12.49
N GLU A 193 -0.62 -5.83 -12.78
CA GLU A 193 -1.29 -6.91 -13.48
C GLU A 193 -1.89 -6.48 -14.83
N ALA A 194 -2.34 -5.24 -14.98
CA ALA A 194 -2.72 -4.69 -16.28
C ALA A 194 -1.47 -4.30 -17.09
N GLY A 195 -1.61 -4.06 -18.40
CA GLY A 195 -0.48 -3.74 -19.26
C GLY A 195 0.05 -2.31 -19.07
N PRO A 196 1.13 -1.95 -19.80
CA PRO A 196 1.73 -0.62 -19.74
C PRO A 196 0.76 0.52 -20.09
N GLU A 197 -0.29 0.24 -20.86
CA GLU A 197 -1.38 1.18 -21.15
C GLU A 197 -2.07 1.70 -19.88
N SER A 198 -2.18 0.87 -18.84
CA SER A 198 -2.73 1.27 -17.53
C SER A 198 -1.90 2.39 -16.88
N ILE A 199 -0.57 2.33 -17.03
CA ILE A 199 0.37 3.34 -16.52
C ILE A 199 0.16 4.67 -17.27
N ALA A 200 0.16 4.62 -18.60
CA ALA A 200 -0.03 5.80 -19.44
C ALA A 200 -1.39 6.46 -19.20
N ALA A 201 -2.46 5.65 -19.15
CA ALA A 201 -3.82 6.12 -18.87
C ALA A 201 -3.94 6.72 -17.47
N SER A 202 -3.28 6.13 -16.46
CA SER A 202 -3.26 6.68 -15.10
C SER A 202 -2.64 8.07 -15.06
N LEU A 203 -1.49 8.28 -15.71
CA LEU A 203 -0.85 9.59 -15.81
C LEU A 203 -1.74 10.60 -16.55
N ALA A 204 -2.35 10.20 -17.66
CA ALA A 204 -3.14 11.08 -18.52
C ALA A 204 -4.50 11.48 -17.89
N HIS A 205 -5.18 10.55 -17.23
CA HIS A 205 -6.57 10.73 -16.81
C HIS A 205 -6.74 11.02 -15.32
N LEU A 206 -5.79 10.59 -14.48
CA LEU A 206 -5.91 10.76 -13.03
C LEU A 206 -5.06 11.92 -12.49
N GLY A 207 -4.15 12.47 -13.30
CA GLY A 207 -3.26 13.56 -12.85
C GLY A 207 -2.32 13.15 -11.72
N VAL A 208 -2.01 11.86 -11.61
CA VAL A 208 -1.10 11.33 -10.59
C VAL A 208 0.34 11.76 -10.88
N THR A 209 1.10 12.03 -9.81
CA THR A 209 2.52 12.38 -9.91
C THR A 209 3.43 11.22 -9.53
N ARG A 210 2.84 10.10 -9.12
CA ARG A 210 3.51 8.86 -8.74
C ARG A 210 2.67 7.67 -9.20
N ILE A 211 3.36 6.64 -9.69
CA ILE A 211 2.78 5.34 -10.02
C ILE A 211 3.28 4.34 -8.99
N ASP A 212 2.36 3.58 -8.42
CA ASP A 212 2.66 2.47 -7.51
C ASP A 212 2.76 1.18 -8.36
N HIS A 213 3.79 0.37 -8.13
CA HIS A 213 4.25 -0.76 -8.95
C HIS A 213 4.95 -0.36 -10.26
N GLY A 214 4.20 -0.15 -11.34
CA GLY A 214 4.74 0.24 -12.65
C GLY A 214 5.69 -0.78 -13.30
N CYS A 215 5.73 -2.04 -12.87
CA CYS A 215 6.70 -3.02 -13.39
C CYS A 215 6.51 -3.32 -14.89
N ARG A 216 5.29 -3.10 -15.41
CA ARG A 216 4.92 -3.31 -16.81
C ARG A 216 5.53 -2.33 -17.80
N VAL A 217 6.28 -1.32 -17.35
CA VAL A 217 7.15 -0.53 -18.24
C VAL A 217 8.13 -1.42 -19.02
N GLN A 218 8.50 -2.59 -18.48
CA GLN A 218 9.31 -3.58 -19.17
C GLN A 218 8.75 -3.94 -20.55
N ASP A 219 7.44 -4.17 -20.61
CA ASP A 219 6.76 -4.66 -21.82
C ASP A 219 6.76 -3.60 -22.95
N THR A 220 7.01 -2.33 -22.61
CA THR A 220 7.12 -1.23 -23.59
C THR A 220 8.55 -0.93 -24.00
N PHE A 221 9.48 -0.92 -23.05
CA PHE A 221 10.83 -0.40 -23.29
C PHE A 221 11.89 -1.49 -23.46
N ALA A 222 11.55 -2.76 -23.21
CA ALA A 222 12.47 -3.89 -23.26
C ALA A 222 13.78 -3.60 -22.49
N LEU A 223 13.65 -3.12 -21.25
CA LEU A 223 14.79 -2.74 -20.42
C LEU A 223 15.67 -3.97 -20.19
N SER A 224 16.98 -3.79 -20.39
CA SER A 224 17.97 -4.85 -20.15
C SER A 224 18.19 -5.06 -18.66
N VAL A 225 18.82 -6.19 -18.28
CA VAL A 225 19.30 -6.38 -16.90
C VAL A 225 20.18 -5.21 -16.43
N LYS A 226 20.97 -4.61 -17.32
CA LYS A 226 21.81 -3.45 -17.02
C LYS A 226 20.97 -2.21 -16.69
N ASP A 227 19.87 -2.00 -17.40
CA ASP A 227 18.97 -0.86 -17.16
C ASP A 227 18.27 -1.02 -15.80
N TRP A 228 17.76 -2.21 -15.49
CA TRP A 228 17.17 -2.49 -14.18
C TRP A 228 18.19 -2.38 -13.04
N ALA A 229 19.42 -2.87 -13.24
CA ALA A 229 20.50 -2.71 -12.28
C ALA A 229 20.79 -1.22 -12.01
N TRP A 230 20.83 -0.41 -13.06
CA TRP A 230 21.03 1.04 -12.95
C TRP A 230 19.87 1.71 -12.20
N ILE A 231 18.62 1.39 -12.54
CA ILE A 231 17.43 1.92 -11.85
C ILE A 231 17.45 1.54 -10.36
N ALA A 232 17.69 0.27 -10.04
CA ALA A 232 17.69 -0.22 -8.66
C ALA A 232 18.81 0.43 -7.83
N ARG A 233 20.03 0.55 -8.38
CA ARG A 233 21.13 1.24 -7.70
C ARG A 233 20.85 2.72 -7.53
N GLY A 234 20.33 3.39 -8.55
CA GLY A 234 19.93 4.79 -8.46
C GLY A 234 18.90 5.04 -7.36
N ALA A 235 17.97 4.09 -7.15
CA ALA A 235 17.02 4.16 -6.04
C ALA A 235 17.68 4.02 -4.67
N VAL A 236 18.70 3.16 -4.53
CA VAL A 236 19.49 3.02 -3.29
C VAL A 236 20.34 4.27 -3.05
N GLU A 237 21.07 4.74 -4.06
CA GLU A 237 21.96 5.90 -3.98
C GLU A 237 21.19 7.19 -3.66
N GLY A 238 20.05 7.40 -4.32
CA GLY A 238 19.15 8.53 -4.09
C GLY A 238 18.27 8.41 -2.85
N SER A 239 18.42 7.33 -2.06
CA SER A 239 17.69 7.17 -0.81
C SER A 239 18.32 7.98 0.33
N TRP A 240 17.53 8.22 1.36
CA TRP A 240 17.94 8.91 2.59
C TRP A 240 18.60 7.98 3.61
N CYS A 241 18.86 6.72 3.24
CA CYS A 241 19.51 5.76 4.10
C CYS A 241 20.97 6.16 4.37
N GLY A 242 21.49 5.81 5.55
CA GLY A 242 22.92 5.97 5.84
C GLY A 242 23.78 5.08 4.94
N GLU A 243 25.07 5.42 4.79
CA GLU A 243 25.99 4.73 3.88
C GLU A 243 26.11 3.22 4.15
N GLU A 244 26.11 2.80 5.41
CA GLU A 244 26.09 1.37 5.78
C GLU A 244 24.86 0.66 5.18
N ARG A 245 23.66 1.25 5.30
CA ARG A 245 22.43 0.66 4.77
C ARG A 245 22.38 0.70 3.25
N LYS A 246 22.97 1.73 2.62
CA LYS A 246 23.12 1.76 1.16
C LYS A 246 24.01 0.61 0.69
N GLN A 247 25.14 0.36 1.34
CA GLN A 247 26.02 -0.77 1.03
C GLN A 247 25.29 -2.12 1.14
N GLU A 248 24.52 -2.32 2.21
CA GLU A 248 23.68 -3.52 2.36
C GLU A 248 22.70 -3.67 1.18
N LEU A 249 21.92 -2.63 0.86
CA LEU A 249 20.93 -2.68 -0.22
C LEU A 249 21.59 -2.87 -1.60
N THR A 250 22.74 -2.25 -1.85
CA THR A 250 23.52 -2.47 -3.07
C THR A 250 24.00 -3.91 -3.17
N ALA A 251 24.45 -4.51 -2.06
CA ALA A 251 24.88 -5.91 -2.04
C ALA A 251 23.70 -6.88 -2.31
N GLU A 252 22.50 -6.57 -1.83
CA GLU A 252 21.28 -7.32 -2.17
C GLU A 252 20.95 -7.22 -3.67
N VAL A 253 21.04 -6.02 -4.27
CA VAL A 253 20.91 -5.84 -5.72
C VAL A 253 21.95 -6.68 -6.46
N ASP A 254 23.21 -6.67 -6.01
CA ASP A 254 24.27 -7.49 -6.59
C ASP A 254 23.99 -9.00 -6.49
N ALA A 255 23.39 -9.45 -5.39
CA ALA A 255 23.02 -10.85 -5.20
C ALA A 255 21.96 -11.29 -6.20
N VAL A 256 20.90 -10.49 -6.37
CA VAL A 256 19.84 -10.74 -7.37
C VAL A 256 20.43 -10.75 -8.79
N LEU A 257 21.33 -9.82 -9.11
CA LEU A 257 21.98 -9.78 -10.43
C LEU A 257 22.88 -10.99 -10.70
N ARG A 258 23.55 -11.54 -9.68
CA ARG A 258 24.31 -12.79 -9.83
C ARG A 258 23.40 -14.01 -10.06
N GLU A 259 22.26 -14.05 -9.39
CA GLU A 259 21.32 -15.17 -9.49
C GLU A 259 20.55 -15.16 -10.83
N PHE A 260 20.10 -13.98 -11.27
CA PHE A 260 19.17 -13.86 -12.41
C PHE A 260 19.74 -13.12 -13.63
N GLY A 261 20.90 -12.45 -13.52
CA GLY A 261 21.43 -11.57 -14.57
C GLY A 261 22.01 -12.29 -15.79
N HIS A 262 22.09 -13.62 -15.77
CA HIS A 262 22.53 -14.43 -16.91
C HIS A 262 21.41 -14.73 -17.91
N ALA A 263 20.15 -14.41 -17.59
CA ALA A 263 18.99 -14.73 -18.42
C ALA A 263 19.00 -14.01 -19.79
N ASP A 264 19.67 -12.85 -19.91
CA ASP A 264 19.79 -12.09 -21.16
C ASP A 264 20.81 -12.69 -22.15
N ALA A 265 21.61 -13.69 -21.76
CA ALA A 265 22.65 -14.27 -22.62
C ALA A 265 22.16 -15.43 -23.52
N ALA A 266 20.89 -15.82 -23.41
CA ALA A 266 20.34 -17.02 -24.06
C ALA A 266 19.13 -16.76 -25.00
N ALA A 267 18.81 -15.50 -25.32
CA ALA A 267 17.81 -15.11 -26.30
C ALA A 267 18.47 -14.39 -27.48
#